data_AF-A0A812DB41-F1
#
_entry.id   AF-A0A812DB41-F1
#
_cell.length_a   1.000
_cell.length_b   1.000
_cell.length_c   1.000
_cell.angle_alpha   90.00
_cell.angle_beta   90.00
_cell.angle_gamma   90.00
#
_symmetry.space_group_name_H-M   'P 1'
#
loop_
_entity.id
_entity.type
_entity.pdbx_description
1 polymer ?
#
loop_
_entity_poly.entity_id
_entity_poly.type
_entity_poly.pdbx_seq_one_letter_code
_entity_poly.pdbx_strand_id
1 'polypeptide(L)'
;MDNEAAFRSEVFRSMLDKWNTRQYYRAAYRPSGNGIVERNHRTIKVIAERGGISPAGAVFWYNISPKSGQRNDTVPHRAVYTYQWRHPRVGSCLTRSDGPESIRIGEEVWVKPTGARCTTKWTRGMVTGAQSRNNVEMDGMPRHILDLRVIQ
;
A
#
# COMPACT_ATOMS: atom_id res chain seq x y z
N MET A 1 -1.62 -22.59 -21.75
CA MET A 1 -2.68 -21.99 -22.59
C MET A 1 -3.61 -23.09 -23.07
N ASP A 2 -4.85 -22.75 -23.42
CA ASP A 2 -5.70 -23.71 -24.13
C ASP A 2 -5.30 -23.82 -25.61
N ASN A 3 -5.85 -24.83 -26.29
CA ASN A 3 -5.56 -25.11 -27.69
C ASN A 3 -6.45 -24.32 -28.64
N GLU A 4 -6.97 -23.16 -28.20
CA GLU A 4 -7.81 -22.31 -29.03
C GLU A 4 -7.01 -21.71 -30.19
N ALA A 5 -7.68 -21.43 -31.30
CA ALA A 5 -7.05 -20.97 -32.55
C ALA A 5 -6.21 -19.70 -32.36
N ALA A 6 -6.64 -18.78 -31.48
CA ALA A 6 -5.92 -17.54 -31.19
C ALA A 6 -4.49 -17.80 -30.67
N PHE A 7 -4.34 -18.72 -29.70
CA PHE A 7 -3.05 -19.06 -29.10
C PHE A 7 -2.19 -19.99 -29.95
N ARG A 8 -2.76 -20.58 -31.01
CA ARG A 8 -2.04 -21.39 -32.01
C ARG A 8 -1.73 -20.64 -33.29
N SER A 9 -2.12 -19.37 -33.40
CA SER A 9 -1.87 -18.55 -34.57
C SER A 9 -0.37 -18.29 -34.78
N GLU A 10 0.02 -18.09 -36.03
CA GLU A 10 1.40 -17.74 -36.40
C GLU A 10 1.78 -16.35 -35.88
N VAL A 11 0.84 -15.39 -35.92
CA VAL A 11 1.01 -14.04 -35.38
C VAL A 11 1.41 -14.09 -33.90
N PHE A 12 0.72 -14.92 -33.11
CA PHE A 12 1.03 -15.07 -31.69
C PHE A 12 2.40 -15.74 -31.46
N ARG A 13 2.76 -16.75 -32.26
CA ARG A 13 4.10 -17.36 -32.20
C ARG A 13 5.20 -16.34 -32.50
N SER A 14 5.07 -15.58 -33.59
CA SER A 14 6.03 -14.55 -33.98
C SER A 14 6.20 -13.50 -32.87
N MET A 15 5.12 -13.13 -32.19
CA MET A 15 5.19 -12.24 -31.03
C MET A 15 5.98 -12.87 -29.87
N LEU A 16 5.73 -14.13 -29.53
CA LEU A 16 6.44 -14.80 -28.43
C LEU A 16 7.93 -15.04 -28.73
N ASP A 17 8.27 -15.36 -29.98
CA ASP A 17 9.65 -15.56 -30.41
C ASP A 17 10.47 -14.27 -30.28
N LYS A 18 9.88 -13.11 -30.64
CA LYS A 18 10.50 -11.80 -30.42
C LYS A 18 10.80 -11.50 -28.95
N TRP A 19 9.98 -12.03 -28.04
CA TRP A 19 10.13 -11.88 -26.59
C TRP A 19 10.88 -13.06 -25.94
N ASN A 20 11.46 -13.95 -26.75
CA ASN A 20 12.16 -15.17 -26.32
C ASN A 20 11.37 -15.99 -25.28
N THR A 21 10.06 -16.11 -25.49
CA THR A 21 9.13 -16.74 -24.54
C THR A 21 8.65 -18.08 -25.06
N ARG A 22 8.77 -19.13 -24.25
CA ARG A 22 8.31 -20.49 -24.61
C ARG A 22 6.82 -20.66 -24.34
N GLN A 23 6.12 -21.26 -25.30
CA GLN A 23 4.68 -21.55 -25.20
C GLN A 23 4.42 -22.97 -24.69
N TYR A 24 3.50 -23.10 -23.73
CA TYR A 24 3.03 -24.37 -23.20
C TYR A 24 1.50 -24.47 -23.30
N TYR A 25 1.01 -25.58 -23.87
CA TYR A 25 -0.40 -25.86 -24.03
C TYR A 25 -0.89 -26.92 -23.04
N ARG A 26 -2.13 -26.79 -22.60
CA ARG A 26 -2.81 -27.86 -21.84
C ARG A 26 -3.12 -29.03 -22.76
N ALA A 27 -3.30 -30.21 -22.16
CA ALA A 27 -3.76 -31.39 -22.87
C ALA A 27 -5.12 -31.15 -23.57
N ALA A 28 -5.31 -31.73 -24.75
CA ALA A 28 -6.57 -31.62 -25.50
C ALA A 28 -7.74 -32.14 -24.65
N TYR A 29 -8.89 -31.45 -24.72
CA TYR A 29 -10.12 -31.81 -24.03
C TYR A 29 -10.04 -31.91 -22.49
N ARG A 30 -8.96 -31.42 -21.87
CA ARG A 30 -8.80 -31.37 -20.41
C ARG A 30 -8.87 -29.92 -19.91
N PRO A 31 -10.04 -29.45 -19.42
CA PRO A 31 -10.20 -28.08 -18.97
C PRO A 31 -9.40 -27.77 -17.69
N SER A 32 -9.10 -28.80 -16.88
CA SER A 32 -8.38 -28.67 -15.61
C SER A 32 -6.97 -28.07 -15.73
N GLY A 33 -6.32 -28.18 -16.90
CA GLY A 33 -4.95 -27.70 -17.10
C GLY A 33 -4.75 -26.19 -16.90
N ASN A 34 -5.82 -25.39 -17.06
CA ASN A 34 -5.79 -23.94 -16.78
C ASN A 34 -6.54 -23.58 -15.49
N GLY A 35 -6.79 -24.54 -14.60
CA GLY A 35 -7.71 -24.37 -13.48
C GLY A 35 -7.36 -23.24 -12.51
N ILE A 36 -6.09 -22.82 -12.43
CA ILE A 36 -5.71 -21.65 -11.61
C ILE A 36 -6.29 -20.37 -12.23
N VAL A 37 -6.09 -20.17 -13.54
CA VAL A 37 -6.63 -19.02 -14.27
C VAL A 37 -8.15 -19.00 -14.21
N GLU A 38 -8.80 -20.15 -14.40
CA GLU A 38 -10.27 -20.23 -14.34
C GLU A 38 -10.84 -19.88 -12.95
N ARG A 39 -10.15 -20.28 -11.87
CA ARG A 39 -10.54 -19.87 -10.51
C ARG A 39 -10.36 -18.37 -10.30
N ASN A 40 -9.27 -17.79 -10.82
CA ASN A 40 -9.03 -16.35 -10.74
C ASN A 40 -10.12 -15.58 -11.50
N HIS A 41 -10.47 -16.00 -12.72
CA HIS A 41 -11.58 -15.42 -13.49
C HIS A 41 -12.89 -15.43 -12.72
N ARG A 42 -13.23 -16.55 -12.07
CA ARG A 42 -14.45 -16.64 -11.25
C ARG A 42 -14.45 -15.60 -10.14
N THR A 43 -13.35 -15.46 -9.40
CA THR A 43 -13.27 -14.48 -8.31
C THR A 43 -13.36 -13.04 -8.82
N ILE A 44 -12.65 -12.71 -9.91
CA ILE A 44 -12.67 -11.37 -10.49
C ILE A 44 -14.07 -11.01 -11.00
N LYS A 45 -14.75 -11.93 -11.69
CA LYS A 45 -16.15 -11.73 -12.13
C LYS A 45 -17.09 -11.49 -10.96
N VAL A 46 -16.95 -12.27 -9.88
CA VAL A 46 -17.76 -12.08 -8.66
C VAL A 46 -17.52 -10.71 -8.03
N ILE A 47 -16.27 -10.24 -7.99
CA ILE A 47 -15.93 -8.91 -7.48
C ILE A 47 -16.53 -7.81 -8.37
N ALA A 48 -16.40 -7.94 -9.69
CA ALA A 48 -16.94 -6.99 -10.65
C ALA A 48 -18.46 -6.85 -10.50
N GLU A 49 -19.17 -7.98 -10.45
CA GLU A 49 -20.62 -8.02 -10.33
C GLU A 49 -21.11 -7.47 -9.00
N ARG A 50 -20.54 -7.94 -7.87
CA ARG A 50 -20.95 -7.50 -6.53
C ARG A 50 -20.58 -6.05 -6.24
N GLY A 51 -19.47 -5.58 -6.79
CA GLY A 51 -19.00 -4.21 -6.62
C GLY A 51 -19.63 -3.22 -7.58
N GLY A 52 -20.32 -3.68 -8.64
CA GLY A 52 -20.77 -2.81 -9.74
C GLY A 52 -19.60 -2.08 -10.40
N ILE A 53 -18.42 -2.71 -10.48
CA ILE A 53 -17.20 -2.09 -11.00
C ILE A 53 -16.74 -2.76 -12.29
N SER A 54 -15.91 -2.04 -13.06
CA SER A 54 -15.30 -2.59 -14.27
C SER A 54 -14.40 -3.79 -13.94
N PRO A 55 -14.21 -4.75 -14.87
CA PRO A 55 -13.29 -5.86 -14.69
C PRO A 55 -11.86 -5.42 -14.31
N ALA A 56 -11.39 -4.29 -14.86
CA ALA A 56 -10.10 -3.70 -14.49
C ALA A 56 -10.06 -3.27 -13.01
N GLY A 57 -11.13 -2.65 -12.51
CA GLY A 57 -11.27 -2.32 -11.09
C GLY A 57 -11.33 -3.57 -10.20
N ALA A 58 -11.97 -4.63 -10.67
CA ALA A 58 -12.04 -5.90 -9.95
C ALA A 58 -10.69 -6.62 -9.84
N VAL A 59 -9.87 -6.61 -10.91
CA VAL A 59 -8.50 -7.14 -10.89
C VAL A 59 -7.64 -6.41 -9.86
N PHE A 60 -7.78 -5.09 -9.79
CA PHE A 60 -7.08 -4.27 -8.82
C PHE A 60 -7.43 -4.68 -7.38
N TRP A 61 -8.71 -4.79 -7.04
CA TRP A 61 -9.15 -5.26 -5.72
C TRP A 61 -8.73 -6.70 -5.44
N TYR A 62 -8.78 -7.58 -6.43
CA TYR A 62 -8.30 -8.95 -6.30
C TYR A 62 -6.81 -9.04 -5.90
N ASN A 63 -5.96 -8.16 -6.43
CA ASN A 63 -4.52 -8.19 -6.16
C ASN A 63 -4.13 -7.61 -4.79
N ILE A 64 -4.96 -6.75 -4.22
CA ILE A 64 -4.66 -5.97 -3.00
C ILE A 64 -5.46 -6.42 -1.78
N SER A 65 -6.64 -6.99 -1.97
CA SER A 65 -7.53 -7.36 -0.87
C SER A 65 -7.32 -8.83 -0.52
N PRO A 66 -7.12 -9.14 0.78
CA PRO A 66 -7.08 -10.53 1.22
C PRO A 66 -8.44 -11.16 1.01
N LYS A 67 -8.44 -12.44 0.69
CA LYS A 67 -9.68 -13.24 0.66
C LYS A 67 -10.24 -13.34 2.08
N SER A 68 -11.57 -13.36 2.21
CA SER A 68 -12.23 -13.54 3.52
C SER A 68 -11.66 -14.75 4.26
N GLY A 69 -11.27 -14.54 5.53
CA GLY A 69 -10.65 -15.56 6.38
C GLY A 69 -9.17 -15.84 6.11
N GLN A 70 -8.55 -15.17 5.13
CA GLN A 70 -7.11 -15.23 4.90
C GLN A 70 -6.38 -14.05 5.55
N ARG A 71 -5.11 -14.26 5.85
CA ARG A 71 -4.24 -13.22 6.41
C ARG A 71 -4.04 -12.09 5.39
N ASN A 72 -3.90 -10.87 5.87
CA ASN A 72 -3.68 -9.68 5.04
C ASN A 72 -2.38 -9.76 4.21
N ASP A 73 -1.45 -10.64 4.57
CA ASP A 73 -0.17 -10.81 3.90
C ASP A 73 -0.20 -11.80 2.72
N THR A 74 -1.26 -12.60 2.56
CA THR A 74 -1.37 -13.59 1.47
C THR A 74 -1.95 -13.02 0.18
N VAL A 75 -1.91 -11.70 0.01
CA VAL A 75 -2.46 -11.00 -1.16
C VAL A 75 -1.55 -11.20 -2.39
N PRO A 76 -2.12 -11.36 -3.61
CA PRO A 76 -1.33 -11.67 -4.80
C PRO A 76 -0.17 -10.71 -5.07
N HIS A 77 -0.36 -9.41 -4.83
CA HIS A 77 0.71 -8.43 -5.12
C HIS A 77 1.97 -8.63 -4.26
N ARG A 78 1.84 -9.18 -3.04
CA ARG A 78 3.00 -9.44 -2.16
C ARG A 78 3.85 -10.61 -2.63
N ALA A 79 3.29 -11.49 -3.46
CA ALA A 79 4.07 -12.55 -4.09
C ALA A 79 4.96 -12.00 -5.24
N VAL A 80 4.63 -10.83 -5.79
CA VAL A 80 5.33 -10.23 -6.93
C VAL A 80 6.26 -9.09 -6.50
N TYR A 81 5.79 -8.21 -5.60
CA TYR A 81 6.52 -7.04 -5.16
C TYR A 81 7.05 -7.22 -3.74
N THR A 82 8.33 -6.92 -3.55
CA THR A 82 9.01 -6.97 -2.24
C THR A 82 8.90 -5.67 -1.45
N TYR A 83 8.53 -4.55 -2.11
CA TYR A 83 8.41 -3.25 -1.47
C TYR A 83 6.98 -2.99 -0.96
N GLN A 84 6.89 -2.25 0.14
CA GLN A 84 5.62 -1.72 0.62
C GLN A 84 5.26 -0.48 -0.18
N TRP A 85 4.05 -0.45 -0.74
CA TRP A 85 3.53 0.70 -1.48
C TRP A 85 2.19 1.14 -0.92
N ARG A 86 1.95 2.45 -0.92
CA ARG A 86 0.69 3.02 -0.44
C ARG A 86 -0.33 3.00 -1.56
N HIS A 87 -1.47 2.43 -1.24
CA HIS A 87 -2.50 2.20 -2.22
C HIS A 87 -3.47 3.40 -2.30
N PRO A 88 -3.66 4.05 -3.47
CA PRO A 88 -4.39 5.32 -3.57
C PRO A 88 -5.83 5.28 -3.05
N ARG A 89 -6.50 4.14 -3.16
CA ARG A 89 -7.92 3.94 -2.80
C ARG A 89 -8.15 3.17 -1.52
N VAL A 90 -7.07 2.67 -0.91
CA VAL A 90 -7.12 2.06 0.42
C VAL A 90 -6.38 3.07 1.27
N GLY A 91 -7.12 4.07 1.75
CA GLY A 91 -6.62 4.99 2.76
C GLY A 91 -5.96 4.14 3.82
N SER A 92 -4.69 4.43 4.15
CA SER A 92 -3.96 3.52 5.01
C SER A 92 -4.71 3.45 6.33
N CYS A 93 -5.39 2.33 6.58
CA CYS A 93 -5.60 1.82 7.92
C CYS A 93 -4.24 1.28 8.42
N LEU A 94 -3.22 2.14 8.35
CA LEU A 94 -2.37 2.24 9.51
C LEU A 94 -3.39 2.52 10.62
N THR A 95 -3.63 1.52 11.47
CA THR A 95 -3.78 1.83 12.88
C THR A 95 -2.85 3.01 13.10
N ARG A 96 -3.42 4.16 13.48
CA ARG A 96 -2.63 5.31 13.91
C ARG A 96 -1.69 4.69 14.92
N SER A 97 -0.50 4.27 14.48
CA SER A 97 0.59 3.95 15.36
C SER A 97 0.62 5.20 16.19
N ASP A 98 0.45 5.03 17.49
CA ASP A 98 0.64 6.10 18.43
C ASP A 98 1.82 6.90 17.93
N GLY A 99 1.57 8.20 17.75
CA GLY A 99 2.57 9.07 17.17
C GLY A 99 3.85 8.94 17.99
N PRO A 100 4.97 9.53 17.54
CA PRO A 100 6.08 9.75 18.47
C PRO A 100 5.49 10.27 19.78
N GLU A 101 5.86 9.61 20.89
CA GLU A 101 5.29 9.76 22.23
C GLU A 101 4.65 11.12 22.40
N SER A 102 3.34 11.15 22.66
CA SER A 102 2.60 12.40 22.81
C SER A 102 3.32 13.27 23.84
N ILE A 103 3.94 14.36 23.39
CA ILE A 103 4.63 15.31 24.27
C ILE A 103 3.60 15.76 25.31
N ARG A 104 3.91 15.51 26.58
CA ARG A 104 3.00 15.77 27.70
C ARG A 104 3.15 17.21 28.18
N ILE A 105 2.08 17.74 28.75
CA ILE A 105 2.12 19.04 29.43
C ILE A 105 3.11 18.94 30.59
N GLY A 106 4.03 19.89 30.69
CA GLY A 106 5.11 19.90 31.69
C GLY A 106 6.41 19.22 31.25
N GLU A 107 6.50 18.65 30.05
CA GLU A 107 7.76 18.12 29.52
C GLU A 107 8.68 19.25 29.04
N GLU A 108 9.98 19.08 29.32
CA GLU A 108 11.01 19.93 28.75
C GLU A 108 11.41 19.43 27.37
N VAL A 109 11.43 20.37 26.42
CA VAL A 109 11.72 20.12 25.02
C VAL A 109 12.74 21.12 24.49
N TRP A 110 13.58 20.67 23.56
CA TRP A 110 14.34 21.54 22.67
C TRP A 110 13.42 22.08 21.59
N VAL A 111 13.49 23.38 21.35
CA VAL A 111 12.63 24.12 20.43
C VAL A 111 13.47 24.73 19.32
N LYS A 112 13.05 24.47 18.09
CA LYS A 112 13.68 25.03 16.90
C LYS A 112 13.36 26.53 16.78
N PRO A 113 14.37 27.41 16.68
CA PRO A 113 14.16 28.83 16.44
C PRO A 113 13.54 29.10 15.07
N THR A 114 12.78 30.18 14.95
CA THR A 114 12.23 30.63 13.66
C THR A 114 13.38 31.06 12.73
N GLY A 115 13.36 30.58 11.48
CA GLY A 115 14.42 30.87 10.50
C GLY A 115 15.76 30.17 10.78
N ALA A 116 15.79 29.13 11.61
CA ALA A 116 17.01 28.40 11.97
C ALA A 116 17.74 27.82 10.74
N ARG A 117 19.07 28.01 10.70
CA ARG A 117 19.99 27.31 9.80
C ARG A 117 20.44 26.01 10.47
N CYS A 118 21.07 25.11 9.72
CA CYS A 118 21.57 23.83 10.23
C CYS A 118 22.55 23.96 11.42
N THR A 119 23.18 25.12 11.59
CA THR A 119 24.13 25.42 12.69
C THR A 119 23.51 26.14 13.87
N THR A 120 22.22 26.52 13.80
CA THR A 120 21.54 27.24 14.87
C THR A 120 21.23 26.29 16.02
N LYS A 121 21.67 26.65 17.24
CA LYS A 121 21.37 25.89 18.45
C LYS A 121 19.89 26.00 18.81
N TRP A 122 19.33 24.89 19.29
CA TRP A 122 17.95 24.84 19.75
C TRP A 122 17.87 25.39 21.17
N THR A 123 16.76 26.05 21.50
CA THR A 123 16.52 26.62 22.84
C THR A 123 15.66 25.67 23.65
N ARG A 124 15.87 25.60 24.97
CA ARG A 124 14.98 24.81 25.84
C ARG A 124 13.68 25.57 26.07
N GLY A 125 12.61 24.83 26.27
CA GLY A 125 11.54 25.28 27.16
C GLY A 125 10.48 24.22 27.38
N MET A 126 9.33 24.63 27.88
CA MET A 126 8.39 23.73 28.54
C MET A 126 7.02 23.78 27.86
N VAL A 127 6.40 22.61 27.70
CA VAL A 127 5.05 22.52 27.15
C VAL A 127 4.02 22.97 28.19
N THR A 128 3.34 24.08 27.93
CA THR A 128 2.34 24.67 28.83
C THR A 128 0.92 24.20 28.53
N GLY A 129 0.64 23.72 27.31
CA GLY A 129 -0.66 23.22 26.93
C GLY A 129 -0.64 22.32 25.69
N ALA A 130 -1.71 21.55 25.48
CA ALA A 130 -1.87 20.74 24.28
C ALA A 130 -3.15 21.19 23.55
N GLN A 131 -3.01 21.88 22.42
CA GLN A 131 -4.16 22.32 21.63
C GLN A 131 -4.64 21.23 20.66
N SER A 132 -3.72 20.44 20.09
CA SER A 132 -4.06 19.33 19.18
C SER A 132 -2.95 18.28 19.14
N ARG A 133 -3.18 17.16 18.46
CA ARG A 133 -2.16 16.09 18.32
C ARG A 133 -0.83 16.58 17.72
N ASN A 134 -0.89 17.59 16.85
CA ASN A 134 0.28 18.09 16.13
C ASN A 134 0.73 19.47 16.60
N ASN A 135 -0.05 20.15 17.45
CA ASN A 135 0.27 21.48 17.95
C ASN A 135 0.19 21.51 19.47
N VAL A 136 1.29 21.92 20.08
CA VAL A 136 1.41 22.11 21.52
C VAL A 136 1.67 23.59 21.80
N GLU A 137 1.18 24.06 22.94
CA GLU A 137 1.35 25.42 23.38
C GLU A 137 2.55 25.50 24.31
N MET A 138 3.34 26.55 24.11
CA MET A 138 4.56 26.81 24.85
C MET A 138 4.64 28.32 25.09
N ASP A 139 4.63 28.74 26.35
CA ASP A 139 4.66 30.14 26.76
C ASP A 139 3.60 31.01 26.06
N GLY A 140 2.39 30.47 25.86
CA GLY A 140 1.28 31.15 25.18
C GLY A 140 1.37 31.15 23.65
N MET A 141 2.37 30.50 23.06
CA MET A 141 2.52 30.37 21.60
C MET A 141 2.31 28.92 21.11
N PRO A 142 1.41 28.69 20.14
CA PRO A 142 1.23 27.37 19.55
C PRO A 142 2.40 27.02 18.61
N ARG A 143 2.94 25.82 18.77
CA ARG A 143 4.06 25.28 17.97
C ARG A 143 3.76 23.87 17.48
N HIS A 144 4.27 23.54 16.29
CA HIS A 144 4.11 22.20 15.72
C HIS A 144 5.10 21.22 16.38
N ILE A 145 4.66 19.99 16.65
CA ILE A 145 5.47 18.93 17.29
C ILE A 145 6.77 18.56 16.53
N LEU A 146 6.89 18.97 15.26
CA LEU A 146 8.07 18.68 14.43
C LEU A 146 9.24 19.60 14.76
N ASP A 147 8.95 20.79 15.28
CA ASP A 147 9.91 21.80 15.72
C ASP A 147 10.36 21.57 17.16
N LEU A 148 9.97 20.44 17.77
CA LEU A 148 10.26 20.07 19.15
C LEU A 148 11.03 18.75 19.22
N ARG A 149 11.90 18.61 20.22
CA ARG A 149 12.58 17.36 20.58
C ARG A 149 12.58 17.20 22.10
N VAL A 150 12.13 16.06 22.60
CA VAL A 150 12.16 15.77 24.04
C VAL A 150 13.61 15.73 24.52
N ILE A 151 13.86 16.30 25.70
CA ILE A 151 15.13 16.17 26.39
C ILE A 151 15.12 14.80 27.09
N GLN A 152 15.93 13.86 26.62
CA GLN A 152 16.16 12.57 27.31
C GLN A 152 17.13 12.74 28.47
#